data_AF-A0AA90I059-F1
#
_entry.id   AF-A0AA90I059-F1
#
_cell.length_a   1.000
_cell.length_b   1.000
_cell.length_c   1.000
_cell.angle_alpha   90.00
_cell.angle_beta   90.00
_cell.angle_gamma   90.00
#
_symmetry.space_group_name_H-M   'P 1'
#
loop_
_entity.id
_entity.type
_entity.pdbx_description
1 polymer ?
#
loop_
_entity_poly.entity_id
_entity_poly.type
_entity_poly.pdbx_seq_one_letter_code
_entity_poly.pdbx_strand_id
1 'polypeptide(L)'
;MYILDIQASGMGEQSYPAEIAWRRIDGSESYSTLINLDNVHGWEKWSHDVVRHGLTRQECCDRGGTTAYVARRVDDLLKHYPVYSESPIQDQRWLDKLFRSAGKRCPAKLIPIEHAVPSRRRFELHRYLLARRDEHNAAANSLLLARAIQQINVTATPDKRKQSALSSPLKWLKGFSFVT
;
A
#
# COMPACT_ATOMS: atom_id res chain seq x y z
N MET A 1 9.13 3.62 2.42
CA MET A 1 8.24 2.44 2.53
C MET A 1 7.27 2.47 1.37
N TYR A 2 6.90 1.30 0.86
CA TYR A 2 6.00 1.15 -0.28
C TYR A 2 4.81 0.28 0.10
N ILE A 3 3.65 0.59 -0.45
CA ILE A 3 2.48 -0.26 -0.40
C ILE A 3 2.37 -0.97 -1.74
N LEU A 4 2.26 -2.29 -1.73
CA LEU A 4 2.11 -3.15 -2.90
C LEU A 4 0.74 -3.82 -2.83
N ASP A 5 0.08 -3.92 -3.98
CA ASP A 5 -1.17 -4.65 -4.17
C ASP A 5 -1.07 -5.49 -5.45
N ILE A 6 -1.73 -6.65 -5.46
CA ILE A 6 -1.77 -7.55 -6.61
C ILE A 6 -3.21 -7.92 -6.92
N GLN A 7 -3.61 -7.71 -8.17
CA GLN A 7 -4.86 -8.27 -8.68
C GLN A 7 -4.59 -9.67 -9.23
N ALA A 8 -5.30 -10.67 -8.72
CA ALA A 8 -5.21 -12.05 -9.21
C ALA A 8 -6.13 -12.29 -10.40
N SER A 9 -5.80 -13.29 -11.23
CA SER A 9 -6.62 -13.81 -12.33
C SER A 9 -7.87 -14.56 -11.86
N GLY A 10 -8.00 -14.82 -10.56
CA GLY A 10 -9.07 -15.61 -9.97
C GLY A 10 -8.81 -15.95 -8.51
N MET A 11 -9.68 -16.82 -7.95
CA MET A 11 -9.52 -17.37 -6.60
C MET A 11 -8.84 -18.74 -6.61
N GLY A 12 -8.09 -19.04 -5.55
CA GLY A 12 -7.54 -20.37 -5.27
C GLY A 12 -6.18 -20.64 -5.92
N GLU A 13 -5.64 -21.84 -5.67
CA GLU A 13 -4.22 -22.14 -5.90
C GLU A 13 -3.78 -22.14 -7.35
N GLN A 14 -4.70 -22.26 -8.31
CA GLN A 14 -4.37 -22.23 -9.74
C GLN A 14 -4.34 -20.80 -10.32
N SER A 15 -4.79 -19.79 -9.58
CA SER A 15 -4.78 -18.39 -10.03
C SER A 15 -3.39 -17.78 -9.98
N TYR A 16 -3.18 -16.68 -10.67
CA TYR A 16 -1.87 -16.05 -10.86
C TYR A 16 -2.01 -14.52 -10.88
N PRO A 17 -0.93 -13.75 -10.66
CA PRO A 17 -1.01 -12.30 -10.70
C PRO A 17 -1.30 -11.80 -12.13
N ALA A 18 -2.28 -10.90 -12.26
CA ALA A 18 -2.71 -10.27 -13.51
C ALA A 18 -2.31 -8.78 -13.59
N GLU A 19 -2.38 -8.06 -12.46
CA GLU A 19 -1.85 -6.71 -12.27
C GLU A 19 -1.00 -6.67 -11.01
N ILE A 20 0.09 -5.92 -11.03
CA ILE A 20 0.84 -5.54 -9.84
C ILE A 20 1.04 -4.03 -9.81
N ALA A 21 0.87 -3.44 -8.64
CA ALA A 21 1.12 -2.03 -8.43
C ALA A 21 1.78 -1.78 -7.09
N TRP A 22 2.57 -0.71 -7.02
CA TRP A 22 3.04 -0.17 -5.76
C TRP A 22 3.11 1.34 -5.75
N ARG A 23 2.99 1.91 -4.55
CA ARG A 23 3.04 3.34 -4.30
C ARG A 23 3.93 3.61 -3.10
N ARG A 24 4.78 4.62 -3.22
CA ARG A 24 5.50 5.15 -2.08
C ARG A 24 4.55 5.98 -1.22
N ILE A 25 4.63 5.85 0.10
CA ILE A 25 3.68 6.53 1.01
C ILE A 25 3.73 8.06 0.97
N ASP A 26 4.86 8.64 0.56
CA ASP A 26 5.03 10.09 0.43
C ASP A 26 4.47 10.61 -0.91
N GLY A 27 4.00 9.71 -1.77
CA GLY A 27 3.43 10.01 -3.08
C GLY A 27 4.48 10.29 -4.17
N SER A 28 5.77 10.28 -3.85
CA SER A 28 6.83 10.68 -4.81
C SER A 28 7.11 9.65 -5.90
N GLU A 29 6.71 8.39 -5.70
CA GLU A 29 6.95 7.32 -6.66
C GLU A 29 5.76 6.37 -6.77
N SER A 30 5.56 5.85 -7.98
CA SER A 30 4.57 4.85 -8.27
C SER A 30 4.90 3.96 -9.44
N TYR A 31 4.33 2.78 -9.42
CA TYR A 31 4.36 1.85 -10.52
C TYR A 31 3.06 1.05 -10.57
N SER A 32 2.57 0.75 -11.77
CA SER A 32 1.55 -0.26 -12.04
C SER A 32 1.81 -0.86 -13.41
N THR A 33 1.61 -2.17 -13.53
CA THR A 33 1.67 -2.87 -14.81
C THR A 33 0.78 -4.10 -14.79
N LEU A 34 0.20 -4.42 -15.94
CA LEU A 34 -0.34 -5.76 -16.18
C LEU A 34 0.82 -6.74 -16.37
N ILE A 35 0.58 -8.01 -16.07
CA ILE A 35 1.55 -9.08 -16.31
C ILE A 35 1.18 -9.77 -17.60
N ASN A 36 2.14 -9.87 -18.52
CA ASN A 36 1.94 -10.60 -19.77
C ASN A 36 1.78 -12.08 -19.48
N LEU A 37 0.66 -12.64 -19.94
CA LEU A 37 0.27 -14.03 -19.73
C LEU A 37 0.60 -14.92 -20.94
N ASP A 38 1.11 -14.34 -22.01
CA ASP A 38 1.59 -15.08 -23.17
C ASP A 38 2.81 -15.90 -22.79
N ASN A 39 2.79 -17.16 -23.21
CA ASN A 39 3.90 -18.10 -23.04
C ASN A 39 4.28 -18.38 -21.57
N VAL A 40 3.37 -18.14 -20.61
CA VAL A 40 3.56 -18.54 -19.21
C VAL A 40 2.90 -19.90 -18.97
N HIS A 41 3.70 -20.96 -18.94
CA HIS A 41 3.19 -22.33 -18.75
C HIS A 41 2.44 -22.49 -17.42
N GLY A 42 1.26 -23.12 -17.49
CA GLY A 42 0.41 -23.43 -16.33
C GLY A 42 -0.45 -22.27 -15.82
N TRP A 43 -0.42 -21.09 -16.48
CA TRP A 43 -1.25 -19.93 -16.13
C TRP A 43 -2.49 -19.84 -17.03
N GLU A 44 -3.42 -20.78 -16.82
CA GLU A 44 -4.63 -20.93 -17.65
C GLU A 44 -5.89 -20.42 -16.96
N LYS A 45 -6.00 -20.58 -15.63
CA LYS A 45 -7.18 -20.19 -14.86
C LYS A 45 -7.45 -18.67 -14.90
N TRP A 46 -8.59 -18.30 -15.46
CA TRP A 46 -9.11 -16.93 -15.47
C TRP A 46 -10.57 -16.93 -14.98
N SER A 47 -10.93 -16.00 -14.09
CA SER A 47 -12.29 -15.90 -13.53
C SER A 47 -12.81 -14.48 -13.68
N HIS A 48 -13.79 -14.28 -14.56
CA HIS A 48 -14.40 -12.98 -14.80
C HIS A 48 -15.10 -12.39 -13.56
N ASP A 49 -15.58 -13.24 -12.65
CA ASP A 49 -16.23 -12.79 -11.40
C ASP A 49 -15.24 -12.23 -10.38
N VAL A 50 -14.00 -12.69 -10.43
CA VAL A 50 -12.94 -12.30 -9.47
C VAL A 50 -12.07 -11.20 -10.05
N VAL A 51 -11.82 -11.25 -11.36
CA VAL A 51 -11.07 -10.22 -12.06
C VAL A 51 -11.94 -8.97 -12.14
N ARG A 52 -11.71 -8.08 -11.17
CA ARG A 52 -12.39 -6.79 -11.05
C ARG A 52 -12.09 -5.85 -12.22
N HIS A 53 -12.96 -4.86 -12.40
CA HIS A 53 -12.79 -3.70 -13.29
C HIS A 53 -12.75 -4.00 -14.79
N GLY A 54 -13.34 -5.12 -15.20
CA GLY A 54 -13.42 -5.45 -16.62
C GLY A 54 -12.07 -5.78 -17.25
N LEU A 55 -11.02 -5.99 -16.44
CA LEU A 55 -9.74 -6.46 -16.93
C LEU A 55 -9.93 -7.80 -17.63
N THR A 56 -9.45 -7.89 -18.85
CA THR A 56 -9.52 -9.10 -19.66
C THR A 56 -8.16 -9.78 -19.74
N ARG A 57 -8.17 -11.09 -19.97
CA ARG A 57 -6.94 -11.85 -20.19
C ARG A 57 -6.18 -11.32 -21.42
N GLN A 58 -6.92 -10.91 -22.45
CA GLN A 58 -6.34 -10.36 -23.68
C GLN A 58 -5.59 -9.06 -23.41
N GLU A 59 -6.13 -8.15 -22.59
CA GLU A 59 -5.40 -6.93 -22.22
C GLU A 59 -4.09 -7.22 -21.48
N CYS A 60 -4.06 -8.26 -20.64
CA CYS A 60 -2.81 -8.70 -20.02
C CYS A 60 -1.80 -9.20 -21.07
N CYS A 61 -2.23 -9.98 -22.05
CA CYS A 61 -1.37 -10.44 -23.15
C CYS A 61 -0.83 -9.27 -24.00
N ASP A 62 -1.70 -8.35 -24.38
CA ASP A 62 -1.37 -7.27 -25.32
C ASP A 62 -0.51 -6.16 -24.68
N ARG A 63 -0.76 -5.85 -23.40
CA ARG A 63 -0.23 -4.65 -22.73
C ARG A 63 0.65 -4.96 -21.53
N GLY A 64 0.72 -6.22 -21.11
CA GLY A 64 1.46 -6.63 -19.92
C GLY A 64 2.97 -6.61 -20.13
N GLY A 65 3.70 -6.36 -19.04
CA GLY A 65 5.14 -6.59 -18.98
C GLY A 65 5.43 -8.08 -18.85
N THR A 66 6.50 -8.56 -19.48
CA THR A 66 6.92 -9.97 -19.33
C THR A 66 7.19 -10.30 -17.87
N THR A 67 6.92 -11.55 -17.46
CA THR A 67 7.15 -12.01 -16.07
C THR A 67 8.58 -11.70 -15.60
N ALA A 68 9.59 -11.88 -16.46
CA ALA A 68 10.99 -11.58 -16.17
C ALA A 68 11.24 -10.08 -15.93
N TYR A 69 10.61 -9.20 -16.71
CA TYR A 69 10.71 -7.76 -16.52
C TYR A 69 10.05 -7.34 -15.20
N VAL A 70 8.80 -7.76 -14.98
CA VAL A 70 8.04 -7.40 -13.78
C VAL A 70 8.73 -7.95 -12.53
N ALA A 71 9.19 -9.20 -12.54
CA ALA A 71 9.93 -9.79 -11.44
C ALA A 71 11.22 -9.00 -11.11
N ARG A 72 11.93 -8.48 -12.12
CA ARG A 72 13.11 -7.63 -11.88
C ARG A 72 12.76 -6.32 -11.19
N ARG A 73 11.68 -5.65 -11.62
CA ARG A 73 11.22 -4.40 -10.98
C ARG A 73 10.85 -4.62 -9.51
N VAL A 74 10.18 -5.72 -9.21
CA VAL A 74 9.82 -6.10 -7.83
C VAL A 74 11.06 -6.52 -7.02
N ASP A 75 12.00 -7.24 -7.64
CA ASP A 75 13.28 -7.63 -7.02
C ASP A 75 14.08 -6.40 -6.55
N ASP A 76 14.21 -5.40 -7.43
CA ASP A 76 14.88 -4.13 -7.11
C ASP A 76 14.17 -3.41 -5.95
N LEU A 77 12.84 -3.35 -5.97
CA LEU A 77 12.05 -2.73 -4.90
C LEU A 77 12.28 -3.42 -3.55
N LEU A 78 12.14 -4.75 -3.50
CA LEU A 78 12.20 -5.55 -2.28
C LEU A 78 13.59 -5.61 -1.66
N LYS A 79 14.66 -5.49 -2.45
CA LYS A 79 16.04 -5.46 -1.95
C LYS A 79 16.40 -4.16 -1.23
N HIS A 80 15.76 -3.05 -1.61
CA HIS A 80 16.14 -1.72 -1.14
C HIS A 80 15.15 -1.11 -0.15
N TYR A 81 13.91 -1.60 -0.11
CA TYR A 81 12.87 -0.97 0.68
C TYR A 81 11.96 -1.97 1.39
N PRO A 82 11.45 -1.61 2.58
CA PRO A 82 10.33 -2.33 3.17
C PRO A 82 9.06 -2.11 2.34
N VAL A 83 8.42 -3.21 1.97
CA VAL A 83 7.20 -3.26 1.17
C VAL A 83 6.08 -3.91 1.98
N TYR A 84 4.94 -3.23 2.03
CA TYR A 84 3.80 -3.60 2.85
C TYR A 84 2.61 -3.99 1.96
N SER A 85 1.81 -4.93 2.43
CA SER A 85 0.57 -5.37 1.77
C SER A 85 -0.53 -5.56 2.82
N GLU A 86 -1.77 -5.28 2.44
CA GLU A 86 -2.95 -5.53 3.27
C GLU A 86 -3.24 -7.03 3.40
N SER A 87 -2.95 -7.79 2.36
CA SER A 87 -3.10 -9.25 2.31
C SER A 87 -1.75 -9.94 2.06
N PRO A 88 -0.78 -9.83 2.98
CA PRO A 88 0.62 -10.19 2.72
C PRO A 88 0.79 -11.68 2.39
N ILE A 89 -0.05 -12.57 2.93
CA ILE A 89 0.02 -14.01 2.65
C ILE A 89 -0.39 -14.29 1.20
N GLN A 90 -1.51 -13.74 0.74
CA GLN A 90 -2.00 -13.90 -0.62
C GLN A 90 -1.04 -13.26 -1.63
N ASP A 91 -0.64 -12.01 -1.40
CA ASP A 91 0.26 -11.30 -2.31
C ASP A 91 1.63 -11.98 -2.38
N GLN A 92 2.13 -12.53 -1.27
CA GLN A 92 3.37 -13.29 -1.29
C GLN A 92 3.25 -14.56 -2.14
N ARG A 93 2.10 -15.27 -2.12
CA ARG A 93 1.87 -16.45 -2.98
C ARG A 93 1.94 -16.05 -4.45
N TRP A 94 1.43 -14.87 -4.81
CA TRP A 94 1.48 -14.33 -6.16
C TRP A 94 2.87 -13.88 -6.58
N LEU A 95 3.61 -13.22 -5.69
CA LEU A 95 5.02 -12.92 -5.92
C LEU A 95 5.82 -14.20 -6.11
N ASP A 96 5.65 -15.20 -5.26
CA ASP A 96 6.38 -16.47 -5.37
C ASP A 96 6.10 -17.18 -6.72
N LYS A 97 4.89 -17.05 -7.29
CA LYS A 97 4.57 -17.52 -8.64
C LYS A 97 5.25 -16.71 -9.74
N LEU A 98 5.19 -15.38 -9.64
CA LEU A 98 5.85 -14.47 -10.59
C LEU A 98 7.37 -14.70 -10.64
N PHE A 99 8.01 -14.82 -9.47
CA PHE A 99 9.44 -15.09 -9.40
C PHE A 99 9.78 -16.46 -9.95
N ARG A 100 8.97 -17.49 -9.67
CA ARG A 100 9.16 -18.84 -10.22
C ARG A 100 9.06 -18.87 -11.74
N SER A 101 8.09 -18.17 -12.35
CA SER A 101 7.99 -18.10 -13.81
C SER A 101 9.16 -17.34 -14.45
N ALA A 102 9.85 -16.49 -13.68
CA ALA A 102 11.10 -15.84 -14.06
C ALA A 102 12.38 -16.64 -13.68
N GLY A 103 12.24 -17.89 -13.21
CA GLY A 103 13.39 -18.73 -12.81
C GLY A 103 14.11 -18.26 -11.54
N LYS A 104 13.43 -17.48 -10.68
CA LYS A 104 13.99 -16.84 -9.48
C LYS A 104 13.21 -17.21 -8.21
N ARG A 105 13.77 -16.83 -7.06
CA ARG A 105 13.06 -16.81 -5.77
C ARG A 105 12.82 -15.36 -5.36
N CYS A 106 11.68 -15.10 -4.70
CA CYS A 106 11.39 -13.79 -4.14
C CYS A 106 12.44 -13.42 -3.07
N PRO A 107 13.09 -12.24 -3.13
CA PRO A 107 14.24 -11.92 -2.30
C PRO A 107 13.89 -11.58 -0.84
N ALA A 108 12.66 -11.15 -0.58
CA ALA A 108 12.19 -10.75 0.75
C ALA A 108 10.68 -10.99 0.88
N LYS A 109 10.19 -10.98 2.13
CA LYS A 109 8.76 -11.15 2.44
C LYS A 109 8.06 -9.79 2.53
N LEU A 110 6.81 -9.76 2.09
CA LEU A 110 5.93 -8.62 2.33
C LEU A 110 5.63 -8.47 3.82
N ILE A 111 5.54 -7.22 4.26
CA ILE A 111 5.26 -6.87 5.66
C ILE A 111 3.76 -6.61 5.81
N PRO A 112 3.09 -7.09 6.87
CA PRO A 112 1.69 -6.77 7.12
C PRO A 112 1.45 -5.26 7.26
N ILE A 113 0.39 -4.75 6.64
CA ILE A 113 0.11 -3.30 6.50
C ILE A 113 -0.02 -2.57 7.84
N GLU A 114 -0.40 -3.25 8.91
CA GLU A 114 -0.49 -2.70 10.27
C GLU A 114 0.86 -2.25 10.85
N HIS A 115 1.97 -2.68 10.23
CA HIS A 115 3.31 -2.21 10.57
C HIS A 115 3.74 -0.96 9.78
N ALA A 116 2.92 -0.46 8.85
CA ALA A 116 3.17 0.78 8.13
C ALA A 116 2.76 2.04 8.94
N VAL A 117 2.11 1.84 10.09
CA VAL A 117 1.73 2.88 11.05
C VAL A 117 2.24 2.55 12.45
N PRO A 118 2.47 3.54 13.33
CA PRO A 118 2.81 3.29 14.73
C PRO A 118 1.72 2.47 15.44
N SER A 119 2.11 1.60 16.38
CA SER A 119 1.18 0.70 17.09
C SER A 119 -0.06 1.40 17.67
N ARG A 120 0.11 2.60 18.22
CA ARG A 120 -0.98 3.43 18.78
C ARG A 120 -2.04 3.89 17.76
N ARG A 121 -1.72 3.86 16.46
CA ARG A 121 -2.61 4.29 15.36
C ARG A 121 -3.16 3.13 14.53
N ARG A 122 -2.81 1.88 14.87
CA ARG A 122 -3.33 0.70 14.19
C ARG A 122 -4.85 0.61 14.21
N PHE A 123 -5.49 1.09 15.27
CA PHE A 123 -6.95 1.17 15.36
C PHE A 123 -7.55 2.07 14.26
N GLU A 124 -6.89 3.18 13.94
CA GLU A 124 -7.35 4.10 12.90
C GLU A 124 -7.22 3.48 11.50
N LEU A 125 -6.10 2.79 11.25
CA LEU A 125 -5.89 2.03 10.02
C LEU A 125 -6.93 0.91 9.91
N HIS A 126 -7.15 0.16 10.99
CA HIS A 126 -8.15 -0.91 11.00
C HIS A 126 -9.56 -0.38 10.71
N ARG A 127 -9.95 0.75 11.33
CA ARG A 127 -11.22 1.42 11.04
C ARG A 127 -11.32 1.88 9.59
N TYR A 128 -10.24 2.41 9.01
CA TYR A 128 -10.20 2.78 7.60
C TYR A 128 -10.44 1.56 6.69
N LEU A 129 -9.76 0.45 6.96
CA LEU A 129 -9.90 -0.79 6.19
C LEU A 129 -11.32 -1.36 6.27
N LEU A 130 -11.95 -1.37 7.46
CA LEU A 130 -13.33 -1.84 7.65
C LEU A 130 -14.37 -0.98 6.93
N ALA A 131 -14.13 0.33 6.83
CA ALA A 131 -15.06 1.25 6.17
C ALA A 131 -14.90 1.27 4.64
N ARG A 132 -13.84 0.68 4.11
CA ARG A 132 -13.52 0.69 2.68
C ARG A 132 -14.39 -0.31 1.93
N ARG A 133 -14.79 0.04 0.71
CA ARG A 133 -15.39 -0.90 -0.25
C ARG A 133 -14.30 -1.49 -1.12
N ASP A 134 -14.29 -2.81 -1.28
CA ASP A 134 -13.34 -3.50 -2.16
C ASP A 134 -13.79 -3.40 -3.63
N GLU A 135 -13.66 -2.22 -4.21
CA GLU A 135 -14.06 -1.95 -5.59
C GLU A 135 -12.91 -1.34 -6.39
N HIS A 136 -11.67 -1.79 -6.19
CA HIS A 136 -10.49 -1.17 -6.82
C HIS A 136 -9.57 -2.21 -7.45
N ASN A 137 -8.85 -1.82 -8.51
CA ASN A 137 -7.75 -2.59 -9.09
C ASN A 137 -6.45 -2.32 -8.30
N ALA A 138 -5.34 -2.97 -8.65
CA ALA A 138 -4.13 -2.90 -7.85
C ALA A 138 -3.56 -1.47 -7.77
N ALA A 139 -3.57 -0.74 -8.89
CA ALA A 139 -3.13 0.65 -8.94
C ALA A 139 -3.93 1.56 -8.01
N ALA A 140 -5.26 1.46 -8.03
CA ALA A 140 -6.14 2.27 -7.20
C ALA A 140 -6.03 1.88 -5.72
N ASN A 141 -5.96 0.60 -5.40
CA ASN A 141 -5.79 0.10 -4.04
C ASN A 141 -4.49 0.60 -3.41
N SER A 142 -3.36 0.39 -4.07
CA SER A 142 -2.05 0.83 -3.57
C SER A 142 -2.02 2.35 -3.32
N LEU A 143 -2.70 3.15 -4.16
CA LEU A 143 -2.83 4.60 -3.96
C LEU A 143 -3.66 4.97 -2.74
N LEU A 144 -4.84 4.37 -2.59
CA LEU A 144 -5.74 4.64 -1.46
C LEU A 144 -5.08 4.27 -0.13
N LEU A 145 -4.45 3.10 -0.06
CA LEU A 145 -3.72 2.65 1.11
C LEU A 145 -2.53 3.54 1.44
N ALA A 146 -1.72 3.91 0.44
CA ALA A 146 -0.59 4.83 0.64
C ALA A 146 -1.05 6.19 1.19
N ARG A 147 -2.13 6.76 0.64
CA ARG A 147 -2.71 8.03 1.12
C ARG A 147 -3.27 7.92 2.54
N ALA A 148 -3.99 6.85 2.85
CA ALA A 148 -4.54 6.63 4.19
C ALA A 148 -3.42 6.52 5.23
N ILE A 149 -2.38 5.73 4.94
CA ILE A 149 -1.21 5.58 5.81
C ILE A 149 -0.46 6.90 5.95
N GLN A 150 -0.29 7.67 4.87
CA GLN A 150 0.31 9.00 4.93
C GLN A 150 -0.48 9.93 5.85
N GLN A 151 -1.81 9.99 5.70
CA GLN A 151 -2.67 10.81 6.54
C GLN A 151 -2.60 10.37 8.01
N ILE A 152 -2.63 9.07 8.29
CA ILE A 152 -2.45 8.46 9.61
C ILE A 152 -1.02 8.61 10.13
N ASN A 153 -0.02 8.95 9.32
CA ASN A 153 1.31 9.26 9.83
C ASN A 153 1.48 10.77 10.07
N VAL A 154 0.87 11.62 9.24
CA VAL A 154 0.99 13.10 9.30
C VAL A 154 0.13 13.73 10.38
N THR A 155 -1.07 13.21 10.67
CA THR A 155 -1.93 13.72 11.77
C THR A 155 -1.34 13.47 13.18
N ALA A 156 -0.08 13.02 13.25
CA ALA A 156 0.71 12.99 14.46
C ALA A 156 0.99 14.43 14.95
N THR A 157 0.14 14.89 15.88
CA THR A 157 0.29 16.05 16.80
C THR A 157 0.31 17.47 16.19
N PRO A 158 -0.64 18.35 16.55
CA PRO A 158 -0.28 19.71 16.94
C PRO A 158 0.60 19.59 18.20
N ASP A 159 1.77 20.20 18.17
CA ASP A 159 2.68 20.28 19.29
C ASP A 159 1.99 20.97 20.49
N LYS A 160 1.60 20.19 21.52
CA LYS A 160 1.06 20.74 22.77
C LYS A 160 2.06 21.65 23.50
N ARG A 161 3.35 21.67 23.13
CA ARG A 161 4.35 22.60 23.71
C ARG A 161 4.27 24.01 23.15
N LYS A 162 3.52 24.26 22.07
CA LYS A 162 3.28 25.63 21.57
C LYS A 162 1.98 26.27 22.06
N GLN A 163 1.18 25.58 22.88
CA GLN A 163 -0.04 26.15 23.48
C GLN A 163 0.09 26.51 24.96
N SER A 164 1.23 26.24 25.62
CA SER A 164 1.45 26.66 27.02
C SER A 164 2.03 28.07 27.18
N ALA A 165 2.10 28.89 26.12
CA ALA A 165 2.51 30.29 26.23
C ALA A 165 1.33 31.26 26.47
N LEU A 166 0.08 30.76 26.49
CA LEU A 166 -1.12 31.60 26.63
C LEU A 166 -2.16 30.92 27.53
N SER A 167 -1.81 30.59 28.77
CA SER A 167 -2.77 30.43 29.89
C SER A 167 -2.03 30.22 31.21
N SER A 168 -1.65 31.30 31.92
CA SER A 168 -2.25 31.74 33.21
C SER A 168 -1.23 31.60 34.36
N PRO A 169 -1.33 32.31 35.53
CA PRO A 169 -2.46 33.11 36.03
C PRO A 169 -2.12 34.53 36.55
N LEU A 170 -3.18 35.33 36.77
CA LEU A 170 -3.22 36.63 37.46
C LEU A 170 -2.24 36.75 38.63
N LYS A 171 -1.62 37.95 38.81
CA LYS A 171 -1.64 38.71 40.09
C LYS A 171 -0.88 40.06 40.08
N TRP A 172 -1.54 41.08 40.66
CA TRP A 172 -1.09 42.39 41.19
C TRP A 172 -0.89 43.58 40.25
N LEU A 173 -1.86 44.52 40.30
CA LEU A 173 -1.59 45.95 40.55
C LEU A 173 -2.74 46.55 41.39
N LYS A 174 -2.58 46.50 42.72
CA LYS A 174 -3.14 47.50 43.63
C LYS A 174 -2.10 48.60 43.78
N GLY A 175 -2.52 49.86 43.68
CA GLY A 175 -1.76 51.00 44.19
C GLY A 175 -1.57 52.15 43.21
N PHE A 176 -2.61 52.98 43.03
CA PHE A 176 -2.40 54.40 42.75
C PHE A 176 -2.99 55.18 43.94
N SER A 177 -2.09 55.67 44.78
CA SER A 177 -2.31 56.86 45.60
C SER A 177 -1.53 57.97 44.92
N PHE A 178 -2.17 59.10 44.64
CA PHE A 178 -1.48 60.38 44.64
C PHE A 178 -2.37 61.46 45.24
N VAL A 179 -1.75 62.14 46.18
CA VAL A 179 -2.16 63.29 47.00
C VAL A 179 -2.26 64.55 46.13
N THR A 180 -3.29 65.38 46.31
CA THR A 180 -3.15 66.78 46.77
C THR A 180 -4.45 67.25 47.40
#